data_AF-A0A699VMJ8-F1
#
_entry.id   AF-A0A699VMJ8-F1
#
_cell.length_a   1.000
_cell.length_b   1.000
_cell.length_c   1.000
_cell.angle_alpha   90.00
_cell.angle_beta   90.00
_cell.angle_gamma   90.00
#
_symmetry.space_group_name_H-M   'P 1'
#
loop_
_entity.id
_entity.type
_entity.pdbx_description
1 polymer ?
#
loop_
_entity_poly.entity_id
_entity_poly.type
_entity_poly.pdbx_seq_one_letter_code
_entity_poly.pdbx_strand_id
1 'polypeptide(L)'
;MDIGVVDDCTVLRRIELKNNLLKLTEMEAKDRIQKSKVKWAILLKDQADDLERGVSRDEIKRAVWNCGDNKSPGPDGFNFEFFKKY
;
A
#
# COMPACT_ATOMS: atom_id res chain seq x y z
N MET A 1 -56.53 5.86 -17.49
CA MET A 1 -55.22 6.35 -17.01
C MET A 1 -55.31 6.33 -15.50
N ASP A 2 -54.76 5.30 -14.84
CA ASP A 2 -54.72 5.26 -13.38
C ASP A 2 -53.75 6.33 -12.88
N ILE A 3 -54.30 7.33 -12.21
CA ILE A 3 -53.50 8.32 -11.48
C ILE A 3 -53.06 7.59 -10.20
N GLY A 4 -51.90 6.94 -10.26
CA GLY A 4 -51.37 6.12 -9.17
C GLY A 4 -51.21 6.93 -7.89
N VAL A 5 -52.17 6.78 -6.97
CA VAL A 5 -52.10 7.34 -5.62
C VAL A 5 -51.01 6.58 -4.88
N VAL A 6 -49.90 7.26 -4.62
CA VAL A 6 -48.81 6.72 -3.80
C VAL A 6 -49.28 6.77 -2.34
N ASP A 7 -49.42 5.61 -1.71
CA ASP A 7 -49.85 5.46 -0.32
C ASP A 7 -48.74 5.90 0.66
N ASP A 8 -49.08 6.61 1.72
CA ASP A 8 -48.14 7.20 2.68
C ASP A 8 -47.20 6.17 3.32
N CYS A 9 -47.66 4.93 3.53
CA CYS A 9 -46.82 3.84 4.06
C CYS A 9 -45.64 3.54 3.12
N THR A 10 -45.86 3.63 1.80
CA THR A 10 -44.82 3.42 0.79
C THR A 10 -43.78 4.55 0.79
N VAL A 11 -44.21 5.79 1.07
CA VAL A 11 -43.32 6.95 1.18
C VAL A 11 -42.44 6.82 2.43
N LEU A 12 -43.03 6.47 3.57
CA LEU A 12 -42.32 6.25 4.83
C LEU A 12 -41.29 5.13 4.70
N ARG A 13 -41.66 4.01 4.07
CA ARG A 13 -40.73 2.90 3.82
C ARG A 13 -39.57 3.31 2.92
N ARG A 14 -39.82 4.12 1.89
CA ARG A 14 -38.76 4.65 1.02
C ARG A 14 -37.78 5.55 1.78
N ILE A 15 -38.27 6.40 2.69
CA ILE A 15 -37.43 7.26 3.52
C ILE A 15 -36.54 6.43 4.45
N GLU A 16 -37.11 5.42 5.10
CA GLU A 16 -36.37 4.52 5.98
C GLU A 16 -35.24 3.78 5.24
N LEU A 17 -35.54 3.22 4.07
CA LEU A 17 -34.55 2.53 3.25
C LEU A 17 -33.44 3.47 2.78
N LYS A 18 -33.76 4.71 2.41
CA LYS A 18 -32.75 5.72 2.06
C LYS A 18 -31.83 6.03 3.25
N ASN A 19 -32.38 6.19 4.45
CA ASN A 19 -31.58 6.43 5.64
C ASN A 19 -30.67 5.25 5.99
N ASN A 20 -31.16 4.02 5.83
CA ASN A 20 -30.36 2.82 6.06
C ASN A 20 -29.23 2.70 5.03
N LEU A 21 -29.50 3.00 3.76
CA LEU A 21 -28.46 3.02 2.73
C LEU A 21 -27.37 4.05 3.04
N LEU A 22 -27.75 5.28 3.43
CA LEU A 22 -26.79 6.31 3.81
C LEU A 22 -25.90 5.85 4.97
N LYS A 23 -26.49 5.26 6.01
CA LYS A 23 -25.73 4.70 7.14
C LYS A 23 -24.76 3.61 6.70
N LEU A 24 -25.17 2.70 5.83
CA LEU A 24 -24.29 1.63 5.31
C LEU A 24 -23.11 2.23 4.55
N THR A 25 -23.36 3.17 3.64
CA THR A 25 -22.29 3.81 2.85
C THR A 25 -21.29 4.56 3.74
N GLU A 26 -21.77 5.23 4.79
CA GLU A 26 -20.89 5.94 5.73
C GLU A 26 -20.04 4.97 6.55
N MET A 27 -20.63 3.88 7.03
CA MET A 27 -19.91 2.83 7.75
C MET A 27 -18.84 2.18 6.87
N GLU A 28 -19.16 1.86 5.62
CA GLU A 28 -18.20 1.32 4.65
C GLU A 28 -17.06 2.29 4.35
N ALA A 29 -17.35 3.59 4.21
CA ALA A 29 -16.32 4.60 4.01
C ALA A 29 -15.36 4.67 5.21
N LYS A 30 -15.90 4.66 6.44
CA LYS A 30 -15.10 4.65 7.67
C LYS A 30 -14.24 3.38 7.80
N ASP A 31 -14.82 2.21 7.53
CA ASP A 31 -14.12 0.93 7.53
C ASP A 31 -12.96 0.91 6.52
N ARG A 32 -13.21 1.36 5.29
CA ARG A 32 -12.17 1.45 4.24
C ARG A 32 -11.00 2.33 4.68
N ILE A 33 -11.28 3.50 5.26
CA ILE A 33 -10.25 4.40 5.77
C ILE A 33 -9.45 3.73 6.89
N GLN A 34 -10.13 3.09 7.85
CA GLN A 34 -9.47 2.41 8.97
C GLN A 34 -8.59 1.24 8.49
N LYS A 35 -9.09 0.39 7.61
CA LYS A 35 -8.32 -0.70 6.99
C LYS A 35 -7.09 -0.18 6.26
N SER A 36 -7.23 0.93 5.52
CA SER A 36 -6.09 1.56 4.86
C SER A 36 -5.05 2.03 5.88
N LYS A 37 -5.46 2.70 6.97
CA LYS A 37 -4.53 3.16 8.02
C LYS A 37 -3.73 2.00 8.63
N VAL A 38 -4.39 0.92 8.99
CA VAL A 38 -3.73 -0.26 9.57
C VAL A 38 -2.75 -0.88 8.56
N LYS A 39 -3.19 -1.04 7.31
CA LYS A 39 -2.34 -1.55 6.24
C LYS A 39 -1.08 -0.70 6.03
N TRP A 40 -1.24 0.63 6.01
CA TRP A 40 -0.11 1.55 5.87
C TRP A 40 0.84 1.46 7.06
N ALA A 41 0.32 1.40 8.29
CA ALA A 41 1.15 1.30 9.49
C ALA A 41 1.99 0.01 9.50
N ILE A 42 1.42 -1.12 9.09
CA ILE A 42 2.13 -2.40 9.03
C ILE A 42 3.21 -2.38 7.95
N LEU A 43 2.87 -1.95 6.73
CA LEU A 43 3.83 -1.88 5.62
C LEU A 43 5.00 -0.95 5.94
N LEU A 44 4.72 0.21 6.55
CA LEU A 44 5.76 1.14 6.98
C LEU A 44 6.66 0.54 8.05
N LYS A 45 6.11 -0.24 8.98
CA LYS A 45 6.90 -0.92 10.00
C LYS A 45 7.85 -1.94 9.38
N ASP A 46 7.37 -2.82 8.51
CA ASP A 46 8.22 -3.83 7.87
C ASP A 46 9.31 -3.19 7.00
N GLN A 47 8.98 -2.10 6.31
CA GLN A 47 9.96 -1.33 5.55
C GLN A 47 11.00 -0.67 6.47
N ALA A 48 10.56 -0.06 7.57
CA ALA A 48 11.48 0.54 8.54
C ALA A 48 12.41 -0.52 9.15
N ASP A 49 11.85 -1.67 9.55
CA ASP A 49 12.62 -2.79 10.11
C ASP A 49 13.68 -3.30 9.12
N ASP A 50 13.39 -3.39 7.82
CA ASP A 50 14.37 -3.80 6.81
C ASP A 50 15.44 -2.72 6.55
N LEU A 51 15.08 -1.43 6.58
CA LEU A 51 16.04 -0.32 6.46
C LEU A 51 16.97 -0.21 7.69
N GLU A 52 16.45 -0.51 8.89
CA GLU A 52 17.22 -0.48 10.13
C GLU A 52 18.04 -1.75 10.36
N ARG A 53 17.71 -2.84 9.65
CA ARG A 53 18.43 -4.11 9.76
C ARG A 53 19.86 -3.96 9.27
N GLY A 54 20.79 -4.59 9.99
CA GLY A 54 22.19 -4.68 9.57
C GLY A 54 22.35 -5.38 8.21
N VAL A 55 23.27 -4.85 7.40
CA VAL A 55 23.61 -5.43 6.08
C VAL A 55 24.42 -6.71 6.28
N SER A 56 23.96 -7.81 5.69
CA SER A 56 24.66 -9.10 5.77
C SER A 56 25.78 -9.20 4.74
N ARG A 57 26.80 -10.04 5.00
CA ARG A 57 27.89 -10.28 4.04
C ARG A 57 27.37 -10.82 2.70
N ASP A 58 26.34 -11.68 2.72
CA ASP A 58 25.77 -12.23 1.50
C ASP A 58 24.99 -11.18 0.70
N GLU A 59 24.34 -10.24 1.39
CA GLU A 59 23.67 -9.10 0.76
C GLU A 59 24.68 -8.18 0.06
N ILE A 60 25.80 -7.87 0.72
CA ILE A 60 26.91 -7.12 0.13
C ILE A 60 27.46 -7.84 -1.10
N LYS A 61 27.75 -9.15 -0.99
CA LYS A 61 28.26 -9.95 -2.11
C LYS A 61 27.27 -9.96 -3.28
N ARG A 62 25.98 -10.19 -3.02
CA ARG A 62 24.95 -10.15 -4.06
C ARG A 62 24.87 -8.79 -4.74
N ALA A 63 24.90 -7.69 -3.97
CA ALA A 63 24.86 -6.35 -4.52
C ALA A 63 26.07 -6.04 -5.43
N VAL A 64 27.27 -6.44 -4.99
CA VAL A 64 28.51 -6.29 -5.77
C VAL A 64 28.45 -7.12 -7.06
N TRP A 65 28.02 -8.39 -6.99
CA TRP A 65 27.96 -9.28 -8.17
C TRP A 65 26.86 -8.90 -9.16
N ASN A 66 25.74 -8.37 -8.69
CA ASN A 66 24.66 -7.88 -9.55
C ASN A 66 25.02 -6.58 -10.31
N CYS A 67 26.09 -5.87 -9.92
CA CYS A 67 26.57 -4.72 -10.68
C CYS A 67 27.28 -5.20 -11.96
N GLY A 68 27.08 -4.52 -13.09
CA GLY A 68 27.76 -4.86 -14.35
C GLY A 68 29.27 -4.63 -14.28
N ASP A 69 30.04 -5.46 -14.99
CA ASP A 69 31.51 -5.46 -14.95
C ASP A 69 32.12 -4.20 -15.59
N ASN A 70 31.46 -3.61 -16.60
CA ASN A 70 31.94 -2.45 -17.36
C ASN A 70 31.54 -1.09 -16.74
N LYS A 71 31.49 -0.97 -15.42
CA LYS A 71 31.29 0.33 -14.76
C LYS A 71 32.61 1.10 -14.73
N SER A 72 32.59 2.36 -15.16
CA SER A 72 33.73 3.28 -15.05
C SER A 72 34.18 3.40 -13.57
N PRO A 73 35.48 3.52 -13.30
CA PRO A 73 35.98 3.64 -11.93
C PRO A 73 35.50 4.92 -11.24
N GLY A 74 35.39 4.87 -9.92
CA GLY A 74 35.07 6.04 -9.09
C GLY A 74 36.24 7.03 -9.00
N PRO A 75 36.07 8.15 -8.27
CA PRO A 75 37.17 9.09 -7.98
C PRO A 75 38.34 8.46 -7.22
N ASP A 76 38.12 7.32 -6.59
CA ASP A 76 39.10 6.48 -5.91
C ASP A 76 39.91 5.57 -6.86
N GLY A 77 39.53 5.51 -8.16
CA GLY A 77 40.21 4.73 -9.18
C GLY A 77 39.86 3.23 -9.20
N PHE A 78 38.95 2.77 -8.32
CA PHE A 78 38.54 1.36 -8.27
C PHE A 78 37.22 1.13 -9.01
N ASN A 79 37.07 -0.05 -9.62
CA ASN A 79 35.83 -0.52 -10.24
C ASN A 79 35.30 -1.78 -9.52
N PHE A 80 34.10 -2.23 -9.87
CA PHE A 80 33.51 -3.43 -9.26
C PHE A 80 34.28 -4.72 -9.56
N GLU A 81 35.02 -4.80 -10.68
CA GLU A 81 35.83 -5.98 -11.00
C GLU A 81 36.90 -6.24 -9.92
N PHE A 82 37.48 -5.19 -9.36
CA PHE A 82 38.45 -5.32 -8.26
C PHE A 82 37.84 -6.07 -7.07
N PHE A 83 36.62 -5.70 -6.66
CA PHE A 83 35.92 -6.30 -5.52
C PHE A 83 35.31 -7.67 -5.82
N LYS A 84 35.16 -8.04 -7.10
CA LYS A 84 34.70 -9.38 -7.50
C LYS A 84 35.83 -10.39 -7.61
N LYS A 85 37.05 -9.91 -7.91
CA LYS A 85 38.22 -10.75 -8.15
C LYS A 85 38.85 -11.30 -6.86
N TYR A 86 38.69 -10.60 -5.74
CA TYR A 86 39.28 -10.91 -4.44
C TYR A 86 38.21 -11.02 -3.36
#